data_AF-A0A960JPI3-F1
#
_entry.id   AF-A0A960JPI3-F1
#
_cell.length_a   1.000
_cell.length_b   1.000
_cell.length_c   1.000
_cell.angle_alpha   90.00
_cell.angle_beta   90.00
_cell.angle_gamma   90.00
#
_symmetry.space_group_name_H-M   'P 1'
#
loop_
_entity.id
_entity.type
_entity.pdbx_description
1 polymer ?
#
loop_
_entity_poly.entity_id
_entity_poly.type
_entity_poly.pdbx_seq_one_letter_code
_entity_poly.pdbx_strand_id
1 'polypeptide(L)'
;PDPGDLDIVQRVPVRSCVRRGVAIDLVLDRARENRSQFVFTQARGREVVFWQSARTRKQARPNVTVPSARASGRRLEIVVDTRERYAWRFSAQQATTTPRALPVGDYAVEDADGRPVAVVERKSLEDLVSTIVGGKLWTLLAAMADVPHAALVVDDRYSAVFKLKFAAPSSIAEQLAEAAVRYPSVPIVFAETRQLAQEWTYRFFGAALEHRSNESAGAERLDRLADIGPSTPEPTAAQVRAWAIDAGMNVAARGRLRPEVWAAYRAAHPG
;
A
#
# COMPACT_ATOMS: atom_id res chain seq x y z
N PRO A 1 -33.03 -3.20 6.37
CA PRO A 1 -33.57 -1.88 6.71
C PRO A 1 -35.07 -1.85 6.39
N ASP A 2 -35.89 -1.42 7.35
CA ASP A 2 -37.30 -1.14 7.09
C ASP A 2 -37.37 0.06 6.12
N PRO A 3 -38.15 0.00 5.02
CA PRO A 3 -38.31 1.14 4.11
C PRO A 3 -38.73 2.45 4.81
N GLY A 4 -39.39 2.37 5.97
CA GLY A 4 -39.78 3.53 6.77
C GLY A 4 -38.62 4.26 7.45
N ASP A 5 -37.47 3.59 7.62
CA ASP A 5 -36.28 4.14 8.28
C ASP A 5 -35.24 4.69 7.28
N LEU A 6 -35.61 4.81 6.01
CA LEU A 6 -34.73 5.29 4.95
C LEU A 6 -34.95 6.78 4.67
N ASP A 7 -33.94 7.59 4.96
CA ASP A 7 -33.97 9.01 4.59
C ASP A 7 -33.80 9.22 3.08
N ILE A 8 -34.71 10.01 2.51
CA ILE A 8 -34.57 10.46 1.11
C ILE A 8 -33.50 11.54 1.07
N VAL A 9 -32.27 11.14 0.72
CA VAL A 9 -31.14 12.06 0.58
C VAL A 9 -31.29 13.00 -0.62
N GLN A 10 -31.94 12.54 -1.71
CA GLN A 10 -32.11 13.35 -2.92
C GLN A 10 -33.28 12.85 -3.79
N ARG A 11 -34.08 13.77 -4.32
CA ARG A 11 -35.09 13.52 -5.36
C ARG A 11 -34.76 14.36 -6.59
N VAL A 12 -34.61 13.70 -7.75
CA VAL A 12 -34.20 14.36 -9.02
C VAL A 12 -35.22 14.02 -10.11
N PRO A 13 -35.71 15.00 -10.88
CA PRO A 13 -36.61 14.74 -12.01
C PRO A 13 -35.98 13.81 -13.05
N VAL A 14 -36.79 12.94 -13.65
CA VAL A 14 -36.37 12.11 -14.78
C VAL A 14 -36.58 12.89 -16.08
N ARG A 15 -35.51 13.13 -16.83
CA ARG A 15 -35.58 13.73 -18.18
C ARG A 15 -36.01 12.73 -19.24
N SER A 16 -35.57 11.49 -19.13
CA SER A 16 -35.88 10.43 -20.08
C SER A 16 -35.73 9.06 -19.44
N CYS A 17 -36.64 8.13 -19.72
CA CYS A 17 -36.54 6.73 -19.34
C CYS A 17 -37.08 5.90 -20.51
N VAL A 18 -36.20 5.22 -21.25
CA VAL A 18 -36.55 4.55 -22.51
C VAL A 18 -36.02 3.12 -22.50
N ARG A 19 -36.90 2.16 -22.79
CA ARG A 19 -36.50 0.77 -23.03
C ARG A 19 -35.94 0.61 -24.45
N ARG A 20 -34.77 0.00 -24.55
CA ARG A 20 -34.10 -0.39 -25.80
C ARG A 20 -33.72 -1.87 -25.73
N GLY A 21 -34.63 -2.73 -26.20
CA GLY A 21 -34.48 -4.18 -26.13
C GLY A 21 -34.36 -4.67 -24.68
N VAL A 22 -33.21 -5.26 -24.36
CA VAL A 22 -32.87 -5.77 -23.02
C VAL A 22 -32.39 -4.68 -22.05
N ALA A 23 -32.21 -3.45 -22.51
CA ALA A 23 -31.73 -2.34 -21.69
C ALA A 23 -32.82 -1.29 -21.43
N ILE A 24 -32.72 -0.58 -20.30
CA ILE A 24 -33.46 0.65 -20.00
C ILE A 24 -32.44 1.77 -19.82
N ASP A 25 -32.51 2.79 -20.66
CA ASP A 25 -31.73 4.02 -20.53
C ASP A 25 -32.47 5.01 -19.63
N LEU A 26 -31.83 5.43 -18.53
CA LEU A 26 -32.33 6.44 -17.60
C LEU A 26 -31.48 7.71 -17.67
N VAL A 27 -32.11 8.85 -17.89
CA VAL A 27 -31.50 10.17 -17.87
C VAL A 27 -32.20 11.04 -16.83
N LEU A 28 -31.43 11.55 -15.87
CA LEU A 28 -31.89 12.41 -14.78
C LEU A 28 -31.59 13.88 -15.09
N ASP A 29 -32.41 14.80 -14.57
CA ASP A 29 -32.21 16.24 -14.71
C ASP A 29 -31.19 16.77 -13.69
N ARG A 30 -29.92 16.41 -13.91
CA ARG A 30 -28.79 16.89 -13.10
C ARG A 30 -27.52 17.00 -13.93
N ALA A 31 -26.54 17.74 -13.42
CA ALA A 31 -25.29 18.01 -14.12
C ALA A 31 -24.34 16.80 -14.17
N ARG A 32 -24.24 16.02 -13.08
CA ARG A 32 -23.31 14.88 -12.95
C ARG A 32 -24.07 13.60 -12.61
N GLU A 33 -23.50 12.44 -12.96
CA GLU A 33 -24.12 11.12 -12.75
C GLU A 33 -25.54 11.03 -13.33
N ASN A 34 -25.81 11.73 -14.43
CA ASN A 34 -27.15 11.94 -14.95
C ASN A 34 -27.62 10.86 -15.92
N ARG A 35 -26.80 9.84 -16.20
CA ARG A 35 -27.12 8.77 -17.16
C ARG A 35 -26.77 7.41 -16.58
N SER A 36 -27.72 6.49 -16.66
CA SER A 36 -27.59 5.10 -16.25
C SER A 36 -28.27 4.19 -17.26
N GLN A 37 -27.79 2.95 -17.37
CA GLN A 37 -28.44 1.91 -18.14
C GLN A 37 -28.68 0.70 -17.24
N PHE A 38 -29.89 0.15 -17.26
CA PHE A 38 -30.24 -1.10 -16.59
C PHE A 38 -30.41 -2.18 -17.64
N VAL A 39 -29.51 -3.16 -17.68
CA VAL A 39 -29.52 -4.25 -18.67
C VAL A 39 -30.04 -5.51 -18.01
N PHE A 40 -31.20 -5.98 -18.46
CA PHE A 40 -31.84 -7.21 -18.01
C PHE A 40 -31.30 -8.37 -18.86
N THR A 41 -30.64 -9.34 -18.24
CA THR A 41 -30.07 -10.48 -18.97
C THR A 41 -30.04 -11.72 -18.09
N GLN A 42 -29.66 -12.87 -18.65
CA GLN A 42 -29.40 -14.08 -17.88
C GLN A 42 -27.90 -14.30 -17.71
N ALA A 43 -27.47 -14.55 -16.48
CA ALA A 43 -26.09 -14.95 -16.18
C ALA A 43 -26.11 -16.19 -15.28
N ARG A 44 -25.38 -17.24 -15.66
CA ARG A 44 -25.33 -18.53 -14.95
C ARG A 44 -26.73 -19.11 -14.65
N GLY A 45 -27.65 -19.02 -15.61
CA GLY A 45 -29.01 -19.57 -15.50
C GLY A 45 -29.97 -18.77 -14.62
N ARG A 46 -29.61 -17.56 -14.17
CA ARG A 46 -30.47 -16.68 -13.37
C ARG A 46 -30.67 -15.35 -14.08
N GLU A 47 -31.87 -14.78 -13.95
CA GLU A 47 -32.12 -13.39 -14.36
C GLU A 47 -31.33 -12.43 -13.48
N VAL A 48 -30.62 -11.50 -14.11
CA VAL A 48 -29.81 -10.48 -13.46
C VAL A 48 -30.05 -9.13 -14.14
N VAL A 49 -29.96 -8.06 -13.36
CA VAL A 49 -29.97 -6.68 -13.86
C VAL A 49 -28.59 -6.07 -13.65
N PHE A 50 -27.90 -5.75 -14.75
CA PHE A 50 -26.68 -4.98 -14.69
C PHE A 50 -27.01 -3.49 -14.72
N TRP A 51 -26.68 -2.80 -13.65
CA TRP A 51 -26.65 -1.34 -13.65
C TRP A 51 -25.30 -0.85 -14.15
N GLN A 52 -25.32 -0.11 -15.26
CA GLN A 52 -24.14 0.49 -15.87
C GLN A 52 -24.29 2.01 -15.87
N SER A 53 -23.41 2.71 -15.17
CA SER A 53 -23.24 4.14 -15.38
C SER A 53 -22.31 4.38 -16.59
N ALA A 54 -22.23 5.63 -17.04
CA ALA A 54 -21.22 6.02 -18.04
C ALA A 54 -19.79 5.67 -17.58
N ARG A 55 -19.56 5.62 -16.26
CA ARG A 55 -18.29 5.24 -15.63
C ARG A 55 -18.02 3.74 -15.79
N THR A 56 -18.99 2.88 -15.46
CA THR A 56 -18.86 1.41 -15.58
C THR A 56 -18.56 0.97 -17.02
N ARG A 57 -19.13 1.67 -18.02
CA ARG A 57 -18.90 1.35 -19.44
C ARG A 57 -17.48 1.66 -19.93
N LYS A 58 -16.78 2.62 -19.31
CA LYS A 58 -15.41 3.01 -19.69
C LYS A 58 -14.33 2.25 -18.94
N GLN A 59 -14.69 1.45 -17.94
CA GLN A 59 -13.72 0.73 -17.13
C GLN A 59 -13.03 -0.38 -17.95
N ALA A 60 -11.73 -0.55 -17.70
CA ALA A 60 -10.95 -1.62 -18.28
C ALA A 60 -11.51 -3.00 -17.86
N ARG A 61 -11.46 -3.97 -18.78
CA ARG A 61 -11.72 -5.39 -18.48
C ARG A 61 -10.48 -6.20 -18.83
N PRO A 62 -9.41 -6.08 -18.04
CA PRO A 62 -8.21 -6.88 -18.27
C PRO A 62 -8.58 -8.36 -18.15
N ASN A 63 -8.19 -9.16 -19.14
CA ASN A 63 -8.47 -10.60 -19.19
C ASN A 63 -7.46 -11.37 -18.31
N VAL A 64 -7.47 -11.08 -17.01
CA VAL A 64 -6.50 -11.60 -16.04
C VAL A 64 -7.21 -12.40 -14.96
N THR A 65 -6.59 -13.53 -14.58
CA THR A 65 -7.05 -14.33 -13.44
C THR A 65 -6.24 -13.94 -12.21
N VAL A 66 -6.92 -13.62 -11.13
CA VAL A 66 -6.28 -13.26 -9.86
C VAL A 66 -6.01 -14.53 -9.03
N PRO A 67 -4.80 -14.74 -8.49
CA PRO A 67 -4.49 -15.91 -7.66
C PRO A 67 -5.35 -15.99 -6.40
N SER A 68 -5.76 -17.21 -6.02
CA SER A 68 -6.57 -17.46 -4.82
C SER A 68 -5.76 -17.73 -3.54
N ALA A 69 -4.42 -17.76 -3.64
CA ALA A 69 -3.54 -18.06 -2.51
C ALA A 69 -3.65 -16.97 -1.42
N ARG A 70 -3.38 -17.34 -0.17
CA ARG A 70 -3.38 -16.39 0.96
C ARG A 70 -2.28 -15.34 0.81
N ALA A 71 -2.54 -14.10 1.24
CA ALA A 71 -1.51 -13.07 1.32
C ALA A 71 -0.55 -13.41 2.48
N SER A 72 0.74 -13.60 2.17
CA SER A 72 1.76 -14.07 3.13
C SER A 72 1.33 -15.29 3.96
N GLY A 73 0.53 -16.20 3.39
CA GLY A 73 0.02 -17.39 4.09
C GLY A 73 -1.08 -17.12 5.15
N ARG A 74 -1.47 -15.86 5.37
CA ARG A 74 -2.35 -15.43 6.46
C ARG A 74 -3.82 -15.30 6.03
N ARG A 75 -4.71 -15.42 7.02
CA ARG A 75 -6.08 -14.87 6.90
C ARG A 75 -6.04 -13.47 7.49
N LEU A 76 -6.60 -12.49 6.80
CA LEU A 76 -6.51 -11.09 7.22
C LEU A 76 -7.81 -10.64 7.88
N GLU A 77 -7.69 -9.86 8.96
CA GLU A 77 -8.79 -9.08 9.52
C GLU A 77 -8.60 -7.64 9.08
N ILE A 78 -9.50 -7.14 8.23
CA ILE A 78 -9.38 -5.83 7.61
C ILE A 78 -10.40 -4.89 8.23
N VAL A 79 -9.92 -3.79 8.80
CA VAL A 79 -10.80 -2.71 9.25
C VAL A 79 -11.19 -1.87 8.04
N VAL A 80 -12.47 -1.55 7.93
CA VAL A 80 -13.03 -0.71 6.86
C VAL A 80 -13.56 0.57 7.49
N ASP A 81 -13.14 1.72 6.97
CA ASP A 81 -13.66 3.00 7.44
C ASP A 81 -15.18 3.08 7.24
N THR A 82 -15.88 3.50 8.29
CA THR A 82 -17.34 3.62 8.27
C THR A 82 -17.89 4.61 7.24
N ARG A 83 -17.06 5.54 6.74
CA ARG A 83 -17.44 6.55 5.75
C ARG A 83 -17.25 6.05 4.31
N GLU A 84 -16.58 4.91 4.11
CA GLU A 84 -16.38 4.32 2.78
C GLU A 84 -17.68 3.66 2.27
N ARG A 85 -18.41 4.43 1.46
CA ARG A 85 -19.77 4.07 0.99
C ARG A 85 -19.79 2.82 0.11
N TYR A 86 -18.69 2.59 -0.62
CA TYR A 86 -18.56 1.48 -1.56
C TYR A 86 -17.43 0.56 -1.13
N ALA A 87 -17.46 0.13 0.14
CA ALA A 87 -16.46 -0.75 0.72
C ALA A 87 -16.23 -2.03 -0.10
N TRP A 88 -14.97 -2.44 -0.19
CA TRP A 88 -14.61 -3.78 -0.62
C TRP A 88 -15.02 -4.79 0.45
N ARG A 89 -15.53 -5.94 -0.02
CA ARG A 89 -15.94 -7.04 0.86
C ARG A 89 -14.87 -8.11 1.04
N PHE A 90 -13.80 -8.05 0.25
CA PHE A 90 -12.73 -9.07 0.21
C PHE A 90 -13.24 -10.51 0.03
N SER A 91 -14.41 -10.70 -0.57
CA SER A 91 -15.12 -11.99 -0.60
C SER A 91 -14.45 -13.08 -1.43
N ALA A 92 -13.54 -12.70 -2.32
CA ALA A 92 -12.73 -13.64 -3.10
C ALA A 92 -11.38 -13.96 -2.43
N GLN A 93 -10.99 -13.13 -1.45
CA GLN A 93 -9.78 -13.27 -0.66
C GLN A 93 -10.10 -13.97 0.66
N GLN A 94 -9.08 -14.51 1.33
CA GLN A 94 -9.25 -15.12 2.65
C GLN A 94 -9.11 -14.03 3.73
N ALA A 95 -10.07 -13.11 3.75
CA ALA A 95 -10.13 -12.03 4.73
C ALA A 95 -11.53 -11.86 5.32
N THR A 96 -11.58 -11.31 6.54
CA THR A 96 -12.80 -10.78 7.17
C THR A 96 -12.72 -9.25 7.21
N THR A 97 -13.89 -8.60 7.32
CA THR A 97 -13.98 -7.14 7.37
C THR A 97 -14.74 -6.68 8.61
N THR A 98 -14.21 -5.68 9.30
CA THR A 98 -14.85 -5.07 10.48
C THR A 98 -15.01 -3.57 10.25
N PRO A 99 -16.23 -3.00 10.32
CA PRO A 99 -16.42 -1.56 10.15
C PRO A 99 -15.99 -0.80 11.40
N ARG A 100 -15.15 0.23 11.25
CA ARG A 100 -14.76 1.16 12.33
C ARG A 100 -14.30 2.49 11.73
N ALA A 101 -14.48 3.59 12.44
CA ALA A 101 -13.91 4.87 12.01
C ALA A 101 -12.38 4.84 12.12
N LEU A 102 -11.70 5.02 11.00
CA LEU A 102 -10.25 5.18 10.91
C LEU A 102 -9.86 6.66 11.01
N PRO A 103 -8.70 6.98 11.61
CA PRO A 103 -8.16 8.33 11.58
C PRO A 103 -7.75 8.79 10.17
N VAL A 104 -7.25 7.84 9.36
CA VAL A 104 -6.80 8.06 7.98
C VAL A 104 -6.97 6.76 7.16
N GLY A 105 -7.22 6.91 5.86
CA GLY A 105 -7.41 5.79 4.94
C GLY A 105 -8.83 5.20 5.02
N ASP A 106 -9.15 4.40 4.00
CA ASP A 106 -10.43 3.70 3.91
C ASP A 106 -10.35 2.27 4.46
N TYR A 107 -9.14 1.70 4.49
CA TYR A 107 -8.89 0.33 4.95
C TYR A 107 -7.64 0.28 5.81
N ALA A 108 -7.63 -0.59 6.82
CA ALA A 108 -6.46 -0.82 7.64
C ALA A 108 -6.32 -2.30 8.04
N VAL A 109 -5.09 -2.69 8.37
CA VAL A 109 -4.80 -3.86 9.20
C VAL A 109 -4.01 -3.44 10.42
N GLU A 110 -4.23 -4.14 11.52
CA GLU A 110 -3.72 -3.77 12.83
C GLU A 110 -2.87 -4.89 13.44
N ASP A 111 -2.01 -4.52 14.37
CA ASP A 111 -1.32 -5.48 15.23
C ASP A 111 -2.23 -5.96 16.37
N ALA A 112 -1.69 -6.83 17.23
CA ALA A 112 -2.40 -7.37 18.38
C ALA A 112 -2.84 -6.29 19.39
N ASP A 113 -2.21 -5.12 19.40
CA ASP A 113 -2.56 -3.99 20.28
C ASP A 113 -3.63 -3.08 19.64
N GLY A 114 -4.12 -3.42 18.44
CA GLY A 114 -5.08 -2.60 17.71
C GLY A 114 -4.47 -1.33 17.12
N ARG A 115 -3.14 -1.30 16.91
CA ARG A 115 -2.48 -0.18 16.23
C ARG A 115 -2.40 -0.43 14.73
N PRO A 116 -2.67 0.57 13.88
CA PRO A 116 -2.52 0.42 12.43
C PRO A 116 -1.09 0.04 12.04
N VAL A 117 -0.94 -1.14 11.44
CA VAL A 117 0.31 -1.59 10.81
C VAL A 117 0.37 -1.09 9.38
N ALA A 118 -0.77 -1.14 8.69
CA ALA A 118 -0.88 -0.58 7.36
C ALA A 118 -2.26 0.03 7.09
N VAL A 119 -2.27 1.08 6.27
CA VAL A 119 -3.50 1.74 5.79
C VAL A 119 -3.50 1.86 4.27
N VAL A 120 -4.68 1.82 3.67
CA VAL A 120 -4.90 2.12 2.26
C VAL A 120 -6.02 3.14 2.10
N GLU A 121 -5.71 4.24 1.40
CA GLU A 121 -6.70 5.15 0.84
C GLU A 121 -7.07 4.66 -0.55
N ARG A 122 -8.35 4.39 -0.80
CA ARG A 122 -8.83 3.99 -2.11
C ARG A 122 -9.38 5.21 -2.83
N LYS A 123 -8.86 5.49 -4.02
CA LYS A 123 -9.34 6.61 -4.83
C LYS A 123 -9.72 6.20 -6.23
N SER A 124 -10.77 6.83 -6.72
CA SER A 124 -11.01 6.82 -8.16
C SER A 124 -10.15 7.88 -8.85
N LEU A 125 -9.85 7.71 -10.15
CA LEU A 125 -9.07 8.73 -10.87
C LEU A 125 -9.72 10.12 -10.80
N GLU A 126 -11.05 10.19 -10.92
CA GLU A 126 -11.78 11.45 -10.82
C GLU A 126 -11.66 12.07 -9.42
N ASP A 127 -11.77 11.27 -8.36
CA ASP A 127 -11.65 11.77 -7.00
C ASP A 127 -10.20 12.15 -6.66
N LEU A 128 -9.21 11.46 -7.24
CA LEU A 128 -7.81 11.82 -7.12
C LEU A 128 -7.54 13.17 -7.79
N VAL A 129 -7.98 13.35 -9.03
CA VAL A 129 -7.87 14.64 -9.75
C VAL A 129 -8.59 15.74 -8.95
N SER A 130 -9.77 15.47 -8.42
CA SER A 130 -10.49 16.44 -7.57
C SER A 130 -9.73 16.79 -6.29
N THR A 131 -9.04 15.82 -5.67
CA THR A 131 -8.21 16.06 -4.48
C THR A 131 -6.97 16.88 -4.80
N ILE A 132 -6.32 16.60 -5.92
CA ILE A 132 -5.15 17.33 -6.40
C ILE A 132 -5.52 18.77 -6.73
N VAL A 133 -6.52 18.98 -7.58
CA VAL A 133 -6.99 20.33 -7.97
C VAL A 133 -7.52 21.11 -6.77
N GLY A 134 -8.12 20.41 -5.79
CA GLY A 134 -8.58 21.01 -4.54
C GLY A 134 -7.48 21.28 -3.51
N GLY A 135 -6.21 20.99 -3.81
CA GLY A 135 -5.07 21.22 -2.91
C GLY A 135 -5.02 20.30 -1.68
N LYS A 136 -5.85 19.24 -1.64
CA LYS A 136 -5.99 18.35 -0.48
C LYS A 136 -5.01 17.17 -0.49
N LEU A 137 -4.29 16.96 -1.59
CA LEU A 137 -3.37 15.84 -1.75
C LEU A 137 -2.29 15.85 -0.65
N TRP A 138 -1.69 17.00 -0.37
CA TRP A 138 -0.58 17.10 0.59
C TRP A 138 -1.00 16.79 2.03
N THR A 139 -2.14 17.30 2.47
CA THR A 139 -2.67 16.99 3.81
C THR A 139 -3.02 15.51 3.95
N LEU A 140 -3.58 14.91 2.90
CA LEU A 140 -3.88 13.47 2.88
C LEU A 140 -2.60 12.63 2.98
N LEU A 141 -1.61 12.89 2.11
CA LEU A 141 -0.36 12.13 2.09
C LEU A 141 0.44 12.32 3.39
N ALA A 142 0.44 13.53 3.96
CA ALA A 142 1.06 13.79 5.26
C ALA A 142 0.46 12.94 6.37
N ALA A 143 -0.88 12.92 6.49
CA ALA A 143 -1.55 12.09 7.50
C ALA A 143 -1.31 10.58 7.30
N MET A 144 -1.21 10.15 6.04
CA MET A 144 -0.89 8.75 5.72
C MET A 144 0.57 8.38 6.03
N ALA A 145 1.50 9.32 5.89
CA ALA A 145 2.92 9.10 6.15
C ALA A 145 3.24 8.85 7.64
N ASP A 146 2.31 9.17 8.54
CA ASP A 146 2.43 8.89 9.99
C ASP A 146 2.12 7.41 10.33
N VAL A 147 1.65 6.62 9.36
CA VAL A 147 1.41 5.17 9.53
C VAL A 147 2.61 4.39 8.97
N PRO A 148 3.06 3.28 9.61
CA PRO A 148 4.26 2.56 9.18
C PRO A 148 4.26 2.14 7.71
N HIS A 149 3.12 1.68 7.21
CA HIS A 149 2.94 1.31 5.81
C HIS A 149 1.64 1.90 5.27
N ALA A 150 1.74 2.84 4.34
CA ALA A 150 0.57 3.47 3.75
C ALA A 150 0.64 3.45 2.23
N ALA A 151 -0.52 3.37 1.56
CA ALA A 151 -0.57 3.51 0.11
C ALA A 151 -1.90 4.12 -0.34
N LEU A 152 -1.85 4.95 -1.38
CA LEU A 152 -3.04 5.44 -2.07
C LEU A 152 -3.24 4.60 -3.33
N VAL A 153 -4.31 3.80 -3.37
CA VAL A 153 -4.59 2.90 -4.49
C VAL A 153 -5.66 3.51 -5.39
N VAL A 154 -5.30 3.70 -6.65
CA VAL A 154 -6.17 4.26 -7.68
C VAL A 154 -6.78 3.13 -8.51
N ASP A 155 -8.10 3.06 -8.58
CA ASP A 155 -8.82 2.02 -9.34
C ASP A 155 -8.95 2.32 -10.85
N ASP A 156 -7.90 2.90 -11.44
CA ASP A 156 -7.76 3.22 -12.86
C ASP A 156 -6.28 3.09 -13.29
N ARG A 157 -6.01 3.26 -14.60
CA ARG A 157 -4.67 3.22 -15.19
C ARG A 157 -4.02 4.60 -15.16
N TYR A 158 -2.71 4.66 -14.97
CA TYR A 158 -1.96 5.91 -15.09
C TYR A 158 -2.17 6.58 -16.46
N SER A 159 -2.27 5.79 -17.54
CA SER A 159 -2.52 6.32 -18.89
C SER A 159 -3.85 7.07 -19.04
N ALA A 160 -4.80 6.89 -18.12
CA ALA A 160 -6.05 7.64 -18.11
C ALA A 160 -5.87 9.10 -17.61
N VAL A 161 -4.78 9.42 -16.90
CA VAL A 161 -4.40 10.80 -16.55
C VAL A 161 -4.22 11.65 -17.82
N PHE A 162 -3.65 11.08 -18.88
CA PHE A 162 -3.44 11.78 -20.15
C PHE A 162 -4.70 11.89 -21.01
N LYS A 163 -5.84 11.39 -20.53
CA LYS A 163 -7.15 11.45 -21.20
C LYS A 163 -8.14 12.36 -20.48
N LEU A 164 -7.68 13.10 -19.47
CA LEU A 164 -8.50 14.05 -18.71
C LEU A 164 -9.01 15.17 -19.62
N LYS A 165 -10.26 15.58 -19.39
CA LYS A 165 -10.94 16.63 -20.18
C LYS A 165 -11.04 17.98 -19.47
N PHE A 166 -10.95 17.97 -18.14
CA PHE A 166 -11.29 19.11 -17.29
C PHE A 166 -10.13 19.53 -16.37
N ALA A 167 -9.00 18.85 -16.45
CA ALA A 167 -7.76 19.18 -15.73
C ALA A 167 -6.59 18.98 -16.70
N ALA A 168 -5.58 19.85 -16.60
CA ALA A 168 -4.39 19.78 -17.44
C ALA A 168 -3.58 18.51 -17.10
N PRO A 169 -3.43 17.54 -18.03
CA PRO A 169 -2.73 16.29 -17.71
C PRO A 169 -1.29 16.48 -17.24
N SER A 170 -0.57 17.47 -17.79
CA SER A 170 0.80 17.80 -17.37
C SER A 170 0.88 18.21 -15.91
N SER A 171 -0.04 19.07 -15.45
CA SER A 171 -0.10 19.50 -14.05
C SER A 171 -0.46 18.36 -13.10
N ILE A 172 -1.35 17.45 -13.50
CA ILE A 172 -1.67 16.26 -12.69
C ILE A 172 -0.48 15.30 -12.64
N ALA A 173 0.17 15.04 -13.77
CA ALA A 173 1.35 14.19 -13.83
C ALA A 173 2.51 14.73 -12.98
N GLU A 174 2.76 16.04 -13.03
CA GLU A 174 3.79 16.70 -12.23
C GLU A 174 3.52 16.55 -10.73
N GLN A 175 2.27 16.80 -10.28
CA GLN A 175 1.92 16.65 -8.86
C GLN A 175 1.96 15.19 -8.39
N LEU A 176 1.68 14.22 -9.26
CA LEU A 176 1.88 12.81 -8.95
C LEU A 176 3.36 12.44 -8.79
N ALA A 177 4.23 13.00 -9.65
CA ALA A 177 5.67 12.83 -9.52
C ALA A 177 6.20 13.52 -8.24
N GLU A 178 5.76 14.74 -7.97
CA GLU A 178 6.07 15.50 -6.76
C GLU A 178 5.62 14.75 -5.49
N ALA A 179 4.45 14.11 -5.51
CA ALA A 179 3.99 13.26 -4.42
C ALA A 179 4.92 12.09 -4.14
N ALA A 180 5.39 11.40 -5.19
CA ALA A 180 6.32 10.28 -5.04
C ALA A 180 7.68 10.72 -4.45
N VAL A 181 8.11 11.96 -4.72
CA VAL A 181 9.35 12.52 -4.18
C VAL A 181 9.16 13.04 -2.75
N ARG A 182 8.05 13.74 -2.47
CA ARG A 182 7.79 14.36 -1.16
C ARG A 182 7.36 13.35 -0.10
N TYR A 183 6.60 12.33 -0.51
CA TYR A 183 6.05 11.30 0.38
C TYR A 183 6.41 9.91 -0.15
N PRO A 184 7.71 9.56 -0.21
CA PRO A 184 8.14 8.27 -0.76
C PRO A 184 7.64 7.07 0.04
N SER A 185 7.25 7.28 1.31
CA SER A 185 6.63 6.27 2.17
C SER A 185 5.16 5.97 1.82
N VAL A 186 4.51 6.80 0.99
CA VAL A 186 3.10 6.65 0.61
C VAL A 186 2.97 6.52 -0.92
N PRO A 187 3.29 5.35 -1.51
CA PRO A 187 3.15 5.14 -2.94
C PRO A 187 1.72 5.34 -3.44
N ILE A 188 1.60 5.98 -4.61
CA ILE A 188 0.34 6.07 -5.37
C ILE A 188 0.32 4.97 -6.43
N VAL A 189 -0.57 3.99 -6.27
CA VAL A 189 -0.60 2.77 -7.09
C VAL A 189 -1.79 2.78 -8.03
N PHE A 190 -1.55 2.84 -9.34
CA PHE A 190 -2.58 2.73 -10.37
C PHE A 190 -2.86 1.25 -10.68
N ALA A 191 -3.95 0.72 -10.14
CA ALA A 191 -4.28 -0.70 -10.19
C ALA A 191 -5.22 -1.08 -11.34
N GLU A 192 -5.52 -0.17 -12.29
CA GLU A 192 -6.35 -0.37 -13.48
C GLU A 192 -7.85 -0.59 -13.23
N THR A 193 -8.22 -1.47 -12.28
CA THR A 193 -9.62 -1.75 -11.95
C THR A 193 -9.83 -1.81 -10.44
N ARG A 194 -11.10 -1.67 -10.04
CA ARG A 194 -11.51 -1.85 -8.64
C ARG A 194 -11.16 -3.24 -8.09
N GLN A 195 -11.25 -4.28 -8.91
CA GLN A 195 -10.95 -5.65 -8.48
C GLN A 195 -9.45 -5.85 -8.25
N LEU A 196 -8.62 -5.33 -9.14
CA LEU A 196 -7.16 -5.39 -9.01
C LEU A 196 -6.67 -4.50 -7.87
N ALA A 197 -7.28 -3.34 -7.65
CA ALA A 197 -7.02 -2.50 -6.48
C ALA A 197 -7.30 -3.24 -5.17
N GLN A 198 -8.43 -3.96 -5.09
CA GLN A 198 -8.78 -4.80 -3.92
C GLN A 198 -7.75 -5.92 -3.71
N GLU A 199 -7.34 -6.62 -4.78
CA GLU A 199 -6.33 -7.67 -4.68
C GLU A 199 -4.97 -7.11 -4.24
N TRP A 200 -4.52 -6.01 -4.85
CA TRP A 200 -3.26 -5.39 -4.47
C TRP A 200 -3.27 -4.97 -3.00
N THR A 201 -4.37 -4.37 -2.54
CA THR A 201 -4.56 -3.99 -1.13
C THR A 201 -4.48 -5.21 -0.20
N TYR A 202 -5.13 -6.31 -0.56
CA TYR A 202 -5.05 -7.57 0.20
C TYR A 202 -3.61 -8.09 0.32
N ARG A 203 -2.85 -8.07 -0.77
CA ARG A 203 -1.44 -8.51 -0.77
C ARG A 203 -0.54 -7.57 0.02
N PHE A 204 -0.73 -6.27 -0.14
CA PHE A 204 -0.01 -5.23 0.59
C PHE A 204 -0.17 -5.38 2.10
N PHE A 205 -1.41 -5.58 2.58
CA PHE A 205 -1.68 -5.81 3.99
C PHE A 205 -1.05 -7.11 4.52
N GLY A 206 -1.12 -8.21 3.76
CA GLY A 206 -0.42 -9.44 4.16
C GLY A 206 1.09 -9.27 4.25
N ALA A 207 1.70 -8.50 3.33
CA ALA A 207 3.13 -8.20 3.36
C ALA A 207 3.50 -7.32 4.56
N ALA A 208 2.70 -6.29 4.86
CA ALA A 208 2.94 -5.39 5.99
C ALA A 208 2.88 -6.12 7.34
N LEU A 209 1.89 -6.98 7.55
CA LEU A 209 1.78 -7.80 8.77
C LEU A 209 2.93 -8.80 8.91
N GLU A 210 3.37 -9.39 7.80
CA GLU A 210 4.53 -10.29 7.77
C GLU A 210 5.81 -9.54 8.13
N HIS A 211 6.02 -8.36 7.53
CA HIS A 211 7.16 -7.50 7.84
C HIS A 211 7.19 -7.12 9.32
N ARG A 212 6.05 -6.68 9.87
CA ARG A 212 5.92 -6.32 11.29
C ARG A 212 6.21 -7.50 12.23
N SER A 213 5.75 -8.70 11.86
CA SER A 213 6.06 -9.94 12.61
C SER A 213 7.55 -10.22 12.62
N ASN A 214 8.21 -10.06 11.47
CA ASN A 214 9.64 -10.29 11.31
C ASN A 214 10.50 -9.23 12.02
N GLU A 215 10.10 -7.96 12.01
CA GLU A 215 10.75 -6.91 12.79
C GLU A 215 10.72 -7.22 14.28
N SER A 216 9.56 -7.63 14.81
CA SER A 216 9.39 -7.96 16.22
C SER A 216 10.28 -9.14 16.62
N ALA A 217 10.28 -10.21 15.83
CA ALA A 217 11.15 -11.37 16.05
C ALA A 217 12.65 -11.06 15.87
N GLY A 218 12.97 -10.10 14.99
CA GLY A 218 14.33 -9.61 14.75
C GLY A 218 14.84 -8.79 15.94
N ALA A 219 14.03 -7.86 16.45
CA ALA A 219 14.33 -7.06 17.63
C ALA A 219 14.58 -7.95 18.85
N GLU A 220 13.70 -8.92 19.13
CA GLU A 220 13.90 -9.89 20.22
C GLU A 220 15.19 -10.72 20.06
N ARG A 221 15.61 -10.99 18.82
CA ARG A 221 16.86 -11.71 18.56
C ARG A 221 18.06 -10.79 18.75
N LEU A 222 17.97 -9.54 18.31
CA LEU A 222 19.01 -8.53 18.48
C LEU A 222 19.25 -8.21 19.96
N ASP A 223 18.18 -8.04 20.75
CA ASP A 223 18.26 -7.81 22.20
C ASP A 223 18.92 -8.98 22.96
N ARG A 224 18.85 -10.19 22.38
CA ARG A 224 19.52 -11.39 22.91
C ARG A 224 20.98 -11.54 22.46
N LEU A 225 21.42 -10.80 21.45
CA LEU A 225 22.83 -10.77 21.09
C LEU A 225 23.57 -9.99 22.18
N ALA A 226 24.59 -10.62 22.76
CA ALA A 226 25.50 -9.91 23.64
C ALA A 226 26.12 -8.76 22.86
N ASP A 227 26.18 -7.57 23.46
CA ASP A 227 26.93 -6.44 22.91
C ASP A 227 28.42 -6.81 22.95
N ILE A 228 28.86 -7.47 21.88
CA ILE A 228 30.27 -7.58 21.54
C ILE A 228 30.67 -6.18 21.13
N GLY A 229 31.03 -5.38 22.14
CA GLY A 229 31.50 -4.01 21.98
C GLY A 229 32.53 -3.89 20.85
N PRO A 230 32.86 -2.66 20.42
CA PRO A 230 33.62 -2.43 19.20
C PRO A 230 34.83 -3.36 19.13
N SER A 231 34.87 -4.22 18.09
CA SER A 231 36.03 -5.05 17.83
C SER A 231 37.22 -4.13 17.73
N THR A 232 38.15 -4.20 18.69
CA THR A 232 39.45 -3.57 18.53
C THR A 232 40.06 -4.15 17.26
N PRO A 233 40.41 -3.32 16.26
CA PRO A 233 40.99 -3.83 15.03
C PRO A 233 42.24 -4.62 15.37
N GLU A 234 42.40 -5.81 14.77
CA GLU A 234 43.63 -6.58 14.96
C GLU A 234 44.82 -5.68 14.59
N PRO A 235 45.88 -5.68 15.42
CA PRO A 235 47.07 -4.88 15.17
C PRO A 235 47.64 -5.30 13.82
N THR A 236 48.05 -4.33 13.00
CA THR A 236 48.69 -4.62 11.72
C THR A 236 50.05 -5.29 11.96
N ALA A 237 50.53 -6.06 10.97
CA ALA A 237 51.87 -6.63 11.02
C ALA A 237 52.98 -5.56 11.20
N ALA A 238 52.72 -4.30 10.86
CA ALA A 238 53.65 -3.19 11.13
C ALA A 238 53.68 -2.83 12.61
N GLN A 239 52.53 -2.70 13.27
CA GLN A 239 52.40 -2.42 14.70
C GLN A 239 53.01 -3.54 15.55
N VAL A 240 52.69 -4.80 15.22
CA VAL A 240 53.25 -5.96 15.91
C VAL A 240 54.78 -6.04 15.74
N ARG A 241 55.29 -5.67 14.55
CA ARG A 241 56.74 -5.63 14.31
C ARG A 241 57.43 -4.52 15.09
N ALA A 242 56.85 -3.32 15.15
CA ALA A 242 57.40 -2.21 15.90
C ALA A 242 57.51 -2.57 17.40
N TRP A 243 56.45 -3.18 17.96
CA TRP A 243 56.48 -3.70 19.32
C TRP A 243 57.54 -4.79 19.52
N ALA A 244 57.65 -5.75 18.59
CA ALA A 244 58.60 -6.85 18.74
C ALA A 244 60.07 -6.37 18.75
N ILE A 245 60.39 -5.34 17.95
CA ILE A 245 61.72 -4.71 17.95
C ILE A 245 61.99 -4.01 19.29
N ASP A 246 61.03 -3.25 19.80
CA ASP A 246 61.13 -2.56 21.09
C ASP A 246 61.28 -3.55 22.27
N ALA A 247 60.59 -4.69 22.20
CA ALA A 247 60.71 -5.80 23.13
C ALA A 247 62.00 -6.64 22.96
N GLY A 248 62.91 -6.25 22.07
CA GLY A 248 64.19 -6.91 21.85
C GLY A 248 64.14 -8.23 21.07
N MET A 249 63.02 -8.53 20.40
CA MET A 249 62.86 -9.74 19.59
C MET A 249 63.51 -9.60 18.21
N ASN A 250 64.18 -10.65 17.75
CA ASN A 250 64.77 -10.68 16.41
C ASN A 250 63.70 -10.93 15.34
N VAL A 251 63.26 -9.86 14.66
CA VAL A 251 62.25 -9.91 13.59
C VAL A 251 62.77 -9.28 12.29
N ALA A 252 62.40 -9.85 11.15
CA ALA A 252 62.81 -9.32 9.85
C ALA A 252 62.16 -7.95 9.55
N ALA A 253 62.93 -7.06 8.93
CA ALA A 253 62.50 -5.69 8.59
C ALA A 253 61.30 -5.64 7.63
N ARG A 254 61.06 -6.70 6.84
CA ARG A 254 59.94 -6.83 5.91
C ARG A 254 59.45 -8.29 5.84
N GLY A 255 58.25 -8.49 5.30
CA GLY A 255 57.66 -9.82 5.11
C GLY A 255 56.75 -10.27 6.25
N ARG A 256 56.21 -11.49 6.15
CA ARG A 256 55.25 -12.04 7.12
C ARG A 256 55.93 -12.33 8.46
N LEU A 257 55.32 -11.88 9.57
CA LEU A 257 55.79 -12.20 10.92
C LEU A 257 55.51 -13.66 11.26
N ARG A 258 56.41 -14.28 12.01
CA ARG A 258 56.25 -15.66 12.48
C ARG A 258 55.06 -15.76 13.45
N PRO A 259 54.34 -16.89 13.49
CA PRO A 259 53.21 -17.09 14.41
C PRO A 259 53.55 -16.84 15.89
N GLU A 260 54.77 -17.18 16.31
CA GLU A 260 55.28 -16.96 17.67
C GLU A 260 55.31 -15.49 18.07
N VAL A 261 55.62 -14.58 17.14
CA VAL A 261 55.65 -13.13 17.38
C VAL A 261 54.24 -12.58 17.59
N TRP A 262 53.26 -13.10 16.83
CA TRP A 262 51.85 -12.77 17.03
C TRP A 262 51.32 -13.29 18.37
N ALA A 263 51.70 -14.51 18.74
CA ALA A 263 51.32 -15.08 20.04
C ALA A 263 51.91 -14.27 21.20
N ALA A 264 53.17 -13.87 21.11
CA ALA A 264 53.81 -13.04 22.12
C ALA A 264 53.17 -11.64 22.22
N TYR A 265 52.82 -11.03 21.08
CA TYR A 265 52.11 -9.74 21.06
C TYR A 265 50.74 -9.84 21.76
N ARG A 266 49.96 -10.89 21.46
CA ARG A 266 48.64 -11.12 22.10
C ARG A 266 48.77 -11.44 23.59
N ALA A 267 49.81 -12.15 24.00
CA ALA A 267 50.08 -12.42 25.42
C ALA A 267 50.49 -11.15 26.20
N ALA A 268 51.20 -10.22 25.55
CA ALA A 268 51.60 -8.94 26.14
C ALA A 268 50.49 -7.87 26.12
N HIS A 269 49.48 -8.04 25.26
CA HIS A 269 48.31 -7.16 25.15
C HIS A 269 47.02 -7.96 25.27
N PRO A 270 46.73 -8.56 26.46
CA PRO A 270 45.43 -9.16 26.70
C PRO A 270 44.38 -8.04 26.64
N GLY A 271 43.41 -8.19 25.71
CA GLY A 271 42.22 -7.34 25.67
C GLY A 271 41.34 -7.56 26.89
#